data_AF-A0A7C8EGG5-F1
#
_entry.id   AF-A0A7C8EGG5-F1
#
_cell.length_a   1.000
_cell.length_b   1.000
_cell.length_c   1.000
_cell.angle_alpha   90.00
_cell.angle_beta   90.00
_cell.angle_gamma   90.00
#
_symmetry.space_group_name_H-M   'P 1'
#
loop_
_entity.id
_entity.type
_entity.pdbx_description
1 polymer ?
#
loop_
_entity_poly.entity_id
_entity_poly.type
_entity_poly.pdbx_seq_one_letter_code
_entity_poly.pdbx_strand_id
1 'polypeptide(L)' 'SPHSRVVAICDIFDALTTRRCYRDAMNSFPSLRLMKEEFAGKIDAEFFRVFVEMMGKPGG' A
#
# COMPACT_ATOMS: atom_id res chain seq x y z
N SER A 1 3.94 -11.39 13.20
CA SER A 1 5.38 -11.52 12.87
C SER A 1 5.77 -10.43 11.88
N PRO A 2 7.07 -10.20 11.57
CA PRO A 2 7.47 -9.27 10.52
C PRO A 2 6.80 -9.56 9.17
N HIS A 3 6.67 -10.84 8.80
CA HIS A 3 6.01 -11.24 7.55
C HIS A 3 4.53 -10.87 7.51
N SER A 4 3.79 -11.02 8.63
CA SER A 4 2.38 -10.61 8.68
C SER A 4 2.18 -9.11 8.45
N ARG A 5 3.14 -8.27 8.87
CA ARG A 5 3.09 -6.80 8.68
C ARG A 5 3.28 -6.43 7.21
N VAL A 6 4.22 -7.10 6.54
CA VAL A 6 4.43 -6.96 5.10
C VAL A 6 3.20 -7.42 4.32
N VAL A 7 2.66 -8.60 4.66
CA VAL A 7 1.45 -9.14 4.01
C VAL A 7 0.28 -8.18 4.17
N ALA A 8 0.07 -7.60 5.35
CA ALA A 8 -1.02 -6.63 5.56
C ALA A 8 -0.89 -5.39 4.67
N ILE A 9 0.32 -4.86 4.48
CA ILE A 9 0.57 -3.72 3.58
C ILE A 9 0.25 -4.11 2.13
N CYS A 10 0.74 -5.27 1.68
CA CYS A 10 0.49 -5.76 0.33
C CYS A 10 -1.00 -6.02 0.07
N ASP A 11 -1.71 -6.62 1.03
CA ASP A 11 -3.14 -6.94 0.92
C ASP A 11 -4.00 -5.69 0.81
N ILE A 12 -3.73 -4.67 1.64
CA ILE A 12 -4.43 -3.38 1.55
C ILE A 12 -4.14 -2.69 0.21
N PHE A 13 -2.87 -2.66 -0.22
CA PHE A 13 -2.50 -2.02 -1.47
C PHE A 13 -3.13 -2.72 -2.69
N ASP A 14 -3.11 -4.05 -2.73
CA ASP A 14 -3.77 -4.84 -3.78
C ASP A 14 -5.28 -4.60 -3.79
N ALA A 15 -5.94 -4.58 -2.62
CA ALA A 15 -7.36 -4.30 -2.52
C ALA A 15 -7.76 -2.90 -3.04
N LEU A 16 -6.85 -1.93 -2.99
CA LEU A 16 -7.05 -0.58 -3.53
C LEU A 16 -6.76 -0.50 -5.03
N THR A 17 -5.73 -1.21 -5.49
CA THR A 17 -5.19 -1.06 -6.86
C THR A 17 -5.69 -2.10 -7.86
N THR A 18 -6.37 -3.15 -7.40
CA THR A 18 -6.96 -4.18 -8.28
C THR A 18 -8.42 -3.84 -8.61
N ARG A 19 -8.77 -3.89 -9.89
CA ARG A 19 -10.16 -3.68 -10.36
C ARG A 19 -11.05 -4.79 -9.84
N ARG A 20 -12.14 -4.42 -9.17
CA ARG A 20 -13.22 -5.34 -8.76
C ARG A 20 -14.48 -5.04 -9.55
N CYS A 21 -15.40 -5.99 -9.61
CA CYS A 21 -16.68 -5.84 -10.32
C CYS A 21 -17.50 -4.62 -9.89
N TYR A 22 -17.28 -4.10 -8.69
CA TYR A 22 -18.00 -2.95 -8.10
C TYR A 22 -17.12 -1.70 -7.90
N ARG A 23 -15.85 -1.71 -8.30
CA ARG A 23 -14.93 -0.57 -8.10
C ARG A 23 -13.76 -0.64 -9.09
N ASP A 24 -13.53 0.45 -9.79
CA ASP A 24 -12.32 0.61 -10.60
C ASP A 24 -11.04 0.65 -9.75
N ALA A 25 -9.95 0.18 -10.34
CA ALA A 25 -8.62 0.20 -9.73
C ALA A 25 -8.19 1.64 -9.38
N MET A 26 -7.71 1.85 -8.15
CA MET A 26 -7.08 3.11 -7.77
C MET A 26 -5.63 3.13 -8.25
N ASN A 27 -5.16 4.27 -8.75
CA ASN A 27 -3.75 4.43 -9.12
C ASN A 27 -2.85 4.34 -7.87
N SER A 28 -1.57 3.98 -8.06
CA SER A 28 -0.64 3.75 -6.95
C SER A 28 -0.48 4.96 -6.03
N PHE A 29 -0.33 6.17 -6.59
CA PHE A 29 -0.15 7.38 -5.78
C PHE A 29 -1.35 7.72 -4.85
N PRO A 30 -2.60 7.82 -5.35
CA PRO A 30 -3.75 8.02 -4.46
C PRO A 30 -3.95 6.86 -3.47
N SER A 31 -3.60 5.62 -3.85
CA SER A 31 -3.65 4.46 -2.93
C SER A 31 -2.66 4.61 -1.77
N LEU A 32 -1.41 4.99 -2.05
CA LEU A 32 -0.40 5.23 -1.02
C LEU A 32 -0.77 6.40 -0.11
N ARG A 33 -1.36 7.47 -0.65
CA ARG A 33 -1.87 8.59 0.15
C ARG A 33 -2.97 8.13 1.12
N LEU A 34 -3.96 7.40 0.62
CA LEU A 34 -5.06 6.85 1.42
C LEU A 34 -4.53 5.91 2.51
N MET A 35 -3.57 5.04 2.18
CA MET A 35 -2.94 4.16 3.18
C MET A 35 -2.24 4.97 4.28
N LYS A 36 -1.57 6.07 3.93
CA LYS A 36 -0.90 6.94 4.90
C LYS A 36 -1.89 7.65 5.83
N GLU A 37 -3.05 8.06 5.32
CA GLU A 37 -4.04 8.84 6.06
C GLU A 37 -4.97 7.95 6.90
N GLU A 38 -5.55 6.91 6.28
CA GLU A 38 -6.63 6.11 6.87
C GLU A 38 -6.15 4.86 7.62
N PHE A 39 -4.93 4.41 7.32
CA PHE A 39 -4.31 3.23 7.93
C PHE A 39 -3.12 3.57 8.84
N ALA A 40 -2.87 4.86 9.10
CA ALA A 40 -1.92 5.29 10.12
C ALA A 40 -2.21 4.59 11.46
N GLY A 41 -1.17 3.97 12.05
CA GLY A 41 -1.29 3.21 13.29
C GLY A 41 -1.93 1.82 13.16
N LYS A 42 -2.51 1.47 12.00
CA LYS A 42 -3.01 0.11 11.68
C LYS A 42 -1.97 -0.74 10.94
N ILE A 43 -1.06 -0.08 10.24
CA ILE A 43 0.08 -0.71 9.56
C ILE A 43 1.40 -0.26 10.18
N ASP A 44 2.43 -1.08 10.01
CA ASP A 44 3.78 -0.76 10.47
C ASP A 44 4.39 0.36 9.63
N ALA A 45 4.74 1.47 10.28
CA ALA A 45 5.20 2.67 9.60
C ALA A 45 6.57 2.50 8.92
N GLU A 46 7.45 1.66 9.48
CA GLU A 46 8.78 1.42 8.90
C GLU A 46 8.66 0.59 7.63
N PHE A 47 7.88 -0.51 7.68
CA PHE A 47 7.63 -1.32 6.49
C PHE A 47 6.86 -0.55 5.42
N PHE A 48 5.91 0.30 5.82
CA PHE A 48 5.18 1.14 4.87
C PHE A 48 6.10 2.17 4.18
N ARG A 49 7.03 2.79 4.92
CA ARG A 49 8.04 3.68 4.33
C ARG A 49 8.89 2.98 3.27
N VAL A 50 9.43 1.80 3.61
CA VAL A 50 10.23 1.00 2.66
C VAL A 50 9.40 0.62 1.43
N PHE A 51 8.12 0.25 1.62
CA PHE A 51 7.21 -0.04 0.51
C PHE A 51 7.02 1.17 -0.41
N VAL A 52 6.77 2.36 0.12
CA VAL A 52 6.65 3.60 -0.66
C VAL A 52 7.94 3.91 -1.42
N GLU A 53 9.11 3.75 -0.79
CA GLU A 53 10.41 3.95 -1.43
C GLU A 53 10.65 2.98 -2.58
N MET A 54 10.23 1.71 -2.46
CA MET A 54 10.31 0.73 -3.55
C MET A 54 9.39 1.11 -4.73
N MET A 55 8.20 1.62 -4.44
CA MET A 55 7.24 2.05 -5.48
C MET A 55 7.65 3.37 -6.16
N GLY A 56 8.47 4.18 -5.49
CA GLY A 56 8.90 5.50 -5.94
C GLY A 56 10.21 5.54 -6.73
N LYS A 57 11.00 4.46 -6.77
CA LYS A 57 12.14 4.36 -7.68
C LYS A 57 11.62 4.09 -9.10
N PRO A 58 11.72 5.04 -10.05
CA PRO A 58 11.75 4.62 -11.45
C PRO A 58 12.98 3.73 -11.59
N GLY A 59 12.95 2.75 -12.49
CA GLY A 59 14.14 1.95 -12.82
C GLY A 59 15.36 2.85 -12.99
N GLY A 60 16.51 2.40 -12.47
CA GLY A 60 17.80 2.93 -12.90
C GLY A 60 17.99 2.76 -14.41
#